data_AF-A0A4Q0AW04-F1
#
_entry.id   AF-A0A4Q0AW04-F1
#
_cell.length_a   1.000
_cell.length_b   1.000
_cell.length_c   1.000
_cell.angle_alpha   90.00
_cell.angle_beta   90.00
_cell.angle_gamma   90.00
#
_symmetry.space_group_name_H-M   'P 1'
#
loop_
_entity.id
_entity.type
_entity.pdbx_description
1 polymer ?
#
loop_
_entity_poly.entity_id
_entity_poly.type
_entity_poly.pdbx_seq_one_letter_code
_entity_poly.pdbx_strand_id
1 'polypeptide(L)'
;MTGITDPLTTSVNTALNQVVPIGGIIMWSGSTVPTGWHICDGTNGTPNLIDRFIVGSGGIHPVGSNGAGSTVAVTSTPPTATLPPFYALAFIMKM
;
A
#
# COMPACT_ATOMS: atom_id res chain seq x y z
N MET A 1 7.62 -36.31 10.49
CA MET A 1 6.61 -35.45 9.83
C MET A 1 7.34 -34.33 9.10
N THR A 2 8.06 -34.68 8.03
CA THR A 2 8.81 -33.72 7.19
C THR A 2 7.89 -33.32 6.05
N GLY A 3 7.39 -32.09 6.11
CA GLY A 3 6.36 -31.55 5.22
C GLY A 3 6.78 -31.67 3.76
N ILE A 4 5.99 -32.42 3.00
CA ILE A 4 6.03 -32.44 1.54
C ILE A 4 5.62 -31.04 1.08
N THR A 5 6.56 -30.26 0.57
CA THR A 5 6.25 -29.10 -0.28
C THR A 5 5.90 -29.66 -1.65
N ASP A 6 4.62 -29.98 -1.84
CA ASP A 6 4.15 -30.43 -3.15
C ASP A 6 4.35 -29.27 -4.15
N PRO A 7 5.09 -29.47 -5.25
CA PRO A 7 5.31 -28.44 -6.27
C PRO A 7 3.99 -27.86 -6.82
N LEU A 8 2.87 -28.59 -6.74
CA LEU A 8 1.55 -28.09 -7.09
C LEU A 8 1.11 -26.96 -6.14
N THR A 9 1.33 -27.10 -4.83
CA THR A 9 1.01 -26.06 -3.84
C THR A 9 1.88 -24.82 -4.01
N THR A 10 3.16 -24.99 -4.35
CA THR A 10 4.08 -23.89 -4.65
C THR A 10 3.69 -23.17 -5.94
N SER A 11 3.25 -23.92 -6.96
CA SER A 11 2.81 -23.36 -8.25
C SER A 11 1.51 -22.57 -8.13
N VAL A 12 0.54 -23.06 -7.34
CA VAL A 12 -0.70 -22.33 -7.04
C VAL A 12 -0.43 -21.06 -6.26
N ASN A 13 0.40 -21.12 -5.21
CA ASN A 13 0.79 -19.93 -4.44
C ASN A 13 1.56 -18.90 -5.30
N THR A 14 2.38 -19.37 -6.24
CA THR A 14 3.09 -18.50 -7.18
C THR A 14 2.13 -17.85 -8.19
N ALA A 15 1.16 -18.59 -8.71
CA ALA A 15 0.14 -18.07 -9.62
C ALA A 15 -0.74 -17.01 -8.96
N LEU A 16 -1.14 -17.21 -7.69
CA LEU A 16 -1.89 -16.20 -6.92
C LEU A 16 -1.04 -14.96 -6.62
N ASN A 17 0.27 -15.12 -6.41
CA ASN A 17 1.21 -13.99 -6.23
C ASN A 17 1.50 -13.20 -7.52
N GLN A 18 1.07 -13.67 -8.69
CA GLN A 18 1.27 -12.99 -10.00
C GLN A 18 0.05 -12.17 -10.46
N VAL A 19 -1.06 -12.18 -9.72
CA VAL A 19 -2.26 -11.41 -10.11
C VAL A 19 -2.00 -9.90 -10.05
N VAL A 20 -1.08 -9.46 -9.18
CA VAL A 20 -0.68 -8.06 -9.08
C VAL A 20 0.72 -7.90 -9.71
N PRO A 21 0.88 -7.03 -10.72
CA PRO A 21 2.18 -6.80 -11.34
C PRO A 21 3.15 -6.13 -10.35
N ILE A 22 4.47 -6.30 -10.58
CA ILE A 22 5.51 -5.59 -9.83
C ILE A 22 5.26 -4.08 -9.91
N GLY A 23 5.37 -3.39 -8.78
CA GLY A 23 5.02 -1.98 -8.63
C GLY A 23 3.54 -1.72 -8.35
N GLY A 24 2.67 -2.73 -8.44
CA GLY A 24 1.27 -2.63 -8.04
C GLY A 24 1.13 -2.36 -6.54
N ILE A 25 0.26 -1.41 -6.18
CA ILE A 25 0.04 -1.00 -4.79
C ILE A 25 -1.37 -1.42 -4.37
N ILE A 26 -1.48 -2.04 -3.20
CA ILE A 26 -2.76 -2.42 -2.61
C ILE A 26 -2.89 -1.87 -1.19
N MET A 27 -4.13 -1.72 -0.72
CA MET A 27 -4.43 -1.46 0.69
C MET A 27 -4.29 -2.76 1.50
N TRP A 28 -3.69 -2.67 2.68
CA TRP A 28 -3.34 -3.81 3.53
C TRP A 28 -3.71 -3.55 4.99
N SER A 29 -4.45 -4.48 5.59
CA SER A 29 -4.93 -4.38 6.99
C SER A 29 -4.11 -5.21 7.99
N GLY A 30 -3.19 -6.06 7.51
CA GLY A 30 -2.44 -6.98 8.37
C GLY A 30 -1.23 -6.34 9.04
N SER A 31 -0.78 -6.96 10.14
CA SER A 31 0.41 -6.51 10.89
C SER A 31 1.74 -6.99 10.30
N THR A 32 1.71 -8.06 9.50
CA THR A 32 2.90 -8.66 8.88
C THR A 32 2.80 -8.52 7.37
N VAL A 33 3.79 -7.89 6.74
CA VAL A 33 3.83 -7.73 5.27
C VAL A 33 4.10 -9.08 4.62
N PRO A 34 3.28 -9.54 3.65
CA PRO A 34 3.49 -10.81 2.99
C PRO A 34 4.80 -10.86 2.19
N THR A 35 5.40 -12.04 2.06
CA THR A 35 6.58 -12.25 1.21
C THR A 35 6.32 -11.80 -0.23
N GLY A 36 7.28 -11.06 -0.80
CA GLY A 36 7.17 -10.51 -2.16
C GLY A 36 6.46 -9.16 -2.23
N TRP A 37 6.21 -8.54 -1.07
CA TRP A 37 5.66 -7.19 -0.91
C TRP A 37 6.56 -6.37 0.01
N HIS A 38 6.45 -5.05 -0.09
CA HIS A 38 7.13 -4.11 0.81
C HIS A 38 6.18 -3.00 1.22
N ILE A 39 6.36 -2.47 2.42
CA ILE A 39 5.60 -1.30 2.89
C ILE A 39 5.95 -0.08 2.03
N CYS A 40 4.97 0.76 1.69
CA CYS A 40 5.21 1.99 0.94
C CYS A 40 5.74 3.11 1.87
N ASP A 41 6.98 2.96 2.32
CA ASP A 41 7.65 3.87 3.27
C ASP A 41 8.73 4.77 2.63
N GLY A 42 8.95 4.65 1.33
CA GLY A 42 10.02 5.38 0.63
C GLY A 42 11.34 4.61 0.52
N THR A 43 11.42 3.40 1.08
CA THR A 43 12.59 2.53 1.00
C THR A 43 12.41 1.46 -0.08
N ASN A 44 13.52 0.84 -0.50
CA ASN A 44 13.55 -0.24 -1.50
C ASN A 44 12.80 0.09 -2.81
N GLY A 45 12.82 1.36 -3.23
CA GLY A 45 12.16 1.82 -4.47
C GLY A 45 10.65 2.02 -4.36
N THR A 46 10.06 1.87 -3.18
CA THR A 46 8.63 2.18 -2.95
C THR A 46 8.41 3.70 -2.83
N PRO A 47 7.23 4.23 -3.18
CA PRO A 47 6.85 5.58 -2.78
C PRO A 47 6.62 5.64 -1.27
N ASN A 48 6.83 6.81 -0.65
CA ASN A 48 6.43 7.04 0.73
C ASN A 48 4.96 7.47 0.78
N LEU A 49 4.09 6.58 1.27
CA LEU A 49 2.65 6.76 1.41
C LEU A 49 2.17 6.77 2.86
N ILE A 50 3.08 6.77 3.84
CA ILE A 50 2.74 6.83 5.27
C ILE A 50 2.09 8.19 5.56
N ASP A 51 0.93 8.15 6.25
CA ASP A 51 0.11 9.30 6.60
C ASP A 51 -0.25 10.21 5.41
N ARG A 52 -0.38 9.60 4.22
CA ARG A 52 -0.68 10.31 2.97
C ARG A 52 -1.94 9.78 2.31
N PHE A 53 -2.64 10.69 1.64
CA PHE A 53 -3.77 10.35 0.79
C PHE A 53 -3.32 10.21 -0.67
N ILE A 54 -3.86 9.23 -1.39
CA ILE A 54 -3.52 8.95 -2.78
C ILE A 54 -4.43 9.78 -3.70
N VAL A 55 -3.82 10.49 -4.65
CA VAL A 55 -4.53 11.28 -5.67
C VAL A 55 -4.29 10.63 -7.04
N GLY A 56 -5.34 10.53 -7.85
CA GLY A 56 -5.22 10.04 -9.22
C GLY A 56 -4.32 10.95 -10.07
N SER A 57 -3.47 10.35 -10.90
CA SER A 57 -2.57 11.12 -11.75
C SER A 57 -3.31 11.90 -12.83
N GLY A 58 -2.82 13.10 -13.17
CA GLY A 58 -3.37 13.96 -14.22
C GLY A 58 -2.44 15.13 -14.51
N GLY A 59 -2.89 16.12 -15.29
CA GLY A 59 -2.03 17.26 -15.69
C GLY A 59 -1.44 18.05 -14.51
N ILE A 60 -2.17 18.14 -13.39
CA ILE A 60 -1.73 18.84 -12.16
C ILE A 60 -0.84 17.95 -11.29
N HIS A 61 -1.04 16.62 -11.34
CA HIS A 61 -0.31 15.63 -10.56
C HIS A 61 0.21 14.52 -11.49
N PRO A 62 1.31 14.76 -12.23
CA PRO A 62 1.85 13.72 -13.11
C PRO A 62 2.33 12.50 -12.32
N VAL A 63 2.45 11.35 -12.99
CA VAL A 63 2.92 10.11 -12.37
C VAL A 63 4.30 10.32 -11.73
N GLY A 64 4.49 9.82 -10.51
CA GLY A 64 5.75 9.95 -9.76
C GLY A 64 5.96 11.31 -9.07
N SER A 65 5.00 12.24 -9.20
CA SER A 65 5.07 13.53 -8.51
C SER A 65 4.86 13.36 -7.02
N ASN A 66 5.90 13.64 -6.22
CA ASN A 66 5.79 13.69 -4.77
C ASN A 66 5.32 15.10 -4.38
N GLY A 67 4.01 15.35 -4.47
CA GLY A 67 3.41 16.64 -4.18
C GLY A 67 3.69 17.07 -2.73
N ALA A 68 4.63 17.97 -2.52
CA ALA A 68 4.84 18.63 -1.23
C ALA A 68 3.85 19.81 -1.00
N GLY A 69 3.00 20.14 -1.98
CA GLY A 69 2.33 21.44 -2.06
C GLY A 69 0.80 21.47 -2.08
N SER A 70 0.11 20.33 -2.20
CA SER A 70 -1.37 20.29 -2.05
C SER A 70 -1.72 19.72 -0.69
N THR A 71 -1.35 20.46 0.36
CA THR A 71 -1.94 20.25 1.69
C THR A 71 -3.38 20.73 1.59
N VAL A 72 -4.30 19.87 1.15
CA VAL A 72 -5.70 20.07 1.46
C VAL A 72 -5.78 19.85 2.97
N ALA A 73 -5.71 20.94 3.72
CA ALA A 73 -6.05 20.90 5.13
C ALA A 73 -7.45 20.28 5.19
N VAL A 74 -7.59 19.18 5.91
CA VAL A 74 -8.91 18.69 6.31
C VAL A 74 -9.45 19.78 7.26
N THR A 75 -10.10 20.80 6.70
CA THR A 75 -10.55 22.00 7.43
C THR A 75 -11.77 21.75 8.30
N SER A 76 -12.26 20.52 8.41
CA SER A 76 -13.00 20.13 9.59
C SER A 76 -11.99 19.89 10.70
N THR A 77 -11.77 20.90 11.54
CA THR A 77 -11.51 20.68 12.96
C THR A 77 -12.84 20.25 13.59
N PRO A 78 -13.17 18.94 13.69
CA PRO A 78 -14.20 18.57 14.64
C PRO A 78 -13.69 18.93 16.04
N PRO A 79 -14.55 19.44 16.93
CA PRO A 79 -14.19 19.59 18.34
C PRO A 79 -13.67 18.25 18.83
N THR A 80 -12.63 18.30 19.66
CA THR A 80 -11.57 17.31 19.96
C THR A 80 -12.01 15.94 20.51
N ALA A 81 -13.16 15.40 20.12
CA ALA A 81 -13.71 14.12 20.58
C ALA A 81 -14.54 13.35 19.53
N THR A 82 -14.70 13.84 18.29
CA THR A 82 -15.58 13.23 17.28
C THR A 82 -15.00 13.26 15.86
N LEU A 83 -13.71 12.94 15.71
CA LEU A 83 -13.26 12.46 14.40
C LEU A 83 -14.11 11.23 14.07
N PRO A 84 -14.73 11.14 12.87
CA PRO A 84 -15.39 9.91 12.47
C PRO A 84 -14.37 8.78 12.64
N PRO A 85 -14.75 7.63 13.21
CA PRO A 85 -13.82 6.52 13.40
C PRO A 85 -13.19 6.20 12.04
N PHE A 86 -11.88 6.43 11.91
CA PHE A 86 -11.15 6.13 10.70
C PHE A 86 -10.43 4.79 10.89
N TYR A 87 -10.56 3.92 9.88
CA TYR A 87 -9.83 2.66 9.83
C TYR A 87 -8.67 2.83 8.85
N ALA A 88 -7.47 3.01 9.38
CA ALA A 88 -6.27 3.21 8.57
C ALA A 88 -5.72 1.85 8.08
N LEU A 89 -5.54 1.75 6.76
CA LEU A 89 -4.87 0.65 6.11
C LEU A 89 -3.46 1.09 5.71
N ALA A 90 -2.52 0.16 5.75
CA ALA A 90 -1.21 0.35 5.14
C ALA A 90 -1.32 0.30 3.61
N PHE A 91 -0.37 0.92 2.91
CA PHE A 91 -0.14 0.67 1.50
C PHE A 91 1.09 -0.24 1.35
N ILE A 92 0.95 -1.34 0.62
CA ILE A 92 2.07 -2.23 0.28
C ILE A 92 2.23 -2.32 -1.23
N MET A 93 3.48 -2.37 -1.69
CA MET A 93 3.85 -2.47 -3.09
C MET A 93 4.36 -3.88 -3.38
N LYS A 94 3.90 -4.46 -4.49
CA LYS A 94 4.43 -5.72 -5.01
C LYS A 94 5.88 -5.50 -5.47
N MET A 95 6.80 -6.29 -4.92
CA MET A 95 8.23 -6.30 -5.29
C MET A 95 8.51 -7.22 -6.47
#